data_AF-A0A2E7L6Q8-F1
#
_entry.id   AF-A0A2E7L6Q8-F1
#
_cell.length_a   1.000
_cell.length_b   1.000
_cell.length_c   1.000
_cell.angle_alpha   90.00
_cell.angle_beta   90.00
_cell.angle_gamma   90.00
#
_symmetry.space_group_name_H-M   'P 1'
#
loop_
_entity.id
_entity.type
_entity.pdbx_description
1 polymer ?
#
loop_
_entity_poly.entity_id
_entity_poly.type
_entity_poly.pdbx_seq_one_letter_code
_entity_poly.pdbx_strand_id
1 'polypeptide(L)'
;MKTKILILLCVLAGSPDWLAAEDVTTAAEPDFVRDVLPILSNHCWSCHGPDAASRQADLRLDRRANALQTHGSVTPIVPGDPSASEVVRRIRATADDVVMPPPAALKPLSRAQQDILQQWIAAGAPYGRHWAFRSVVRPPLPVGSRSNWPRNAVDRFILQRQQAAGLSPASAASRSTWLRRVTLDLTGLPPTLAELDALLADDRPDAESRVVDRLLKSAAHAERMALHWLDAARYADTNGYNNDETRTMWPWRDWVIDAFQTGMSYDQFVTEQLAGDLLPGSTLSQRVATGFNRNHVLTTEGGVIPAEYQAEYVADRVHTAATVFMGISLQCARCHDHKFDPFTQRDFYRFGALFNNIPDKLASYGAVRMAEPVLKVPSRVQQWQLAQLALRQEQLSAGLEKRLTTLDQEMVAWEAGLTPADVQRLGGFGLTAHFRLDEVADAHTPNAVDADRGGTVVGPLELVEGVAGQALRLAGSTYVDSKETGKFDSADRFSLSAWFRPAAASAGAVLSKMDDANAFRGYDLLVIDGKVECHFVHHWPDNAFKVVTRERVALNEWHHVALTYDGTRQASGLQLFIDGQLQQVEIANNNRLAG
;
A
#
# COMPACT_ATOMS: atom_id res chain seq x y z
N MET A 1 23.29 34.79 -97.28
CA MET A 1 23.62 36.18 -97.64
C MET A 1 23.74 37.01 -96.36
N LYS A 2 24.97 37.49 -96.08
CA LYS A 2 25.38 38.60 -95.20
C LYS A 2 24.85 38.67 -93.75
N THR A 3 25.75 38.28 -92.86
CA THR A 3 26.00 38.74 -91.48
C THR A 3 25.72 40.24 -91.25
N LYS A 4 25.20 40.60 -90.07
CA LYS A 4 25.77 41.67 -89.22
C LYS A 4 25.21 41.62 -87.79
N ILE A 5 26.14 41.49 -86.86
CA ILE A 5 26.04 41.55 -85.41
C ILE A 5 26.30 43.01 -84.97
N LEU A 6 25.79 43.36 -83.78
CA LEU A 6 26.37 44.28 -82.79
C LEU A 6 25.89 45.75 -82.82
N ILE A 7 25.25 46.26 -81.77
CA ILE A 7 25.85 46.76 -80.51
C ILE A 7 24.75 47.39 -79.64
N LEU A 8 24.78 46.99 -78.38
CA LEU A 8 24.15 47.56 -77.20
C LEU A 8 24.69 48.97 -76.89
N LEU A 9 23.81 49.95 -76.63
CA LEU A 9 24.18 51.15 -75.87
C LEU A 9 23.16 51.38 -74.75
N CYS A 10 23.63 51.29 -73.51
CA CYS A 10 22.91 51.64 -72.30
C CYS A 10 22.80 53.17 -72.18
N VAL A 11 21.60 53.68 -71.84
CA VAL A 11 21.44 54.93 -71.10
C VAL A 11 20.38 54.71 -70.02
N LEU A 12 20.80 54.99 -68.79
CA LEU A 12 20.10 54.89 -67.52
C LEU A 12 18.99 55.94 -67.38
N ALA A 13 17.85 55.54 -66.82
CA ALA A 13 16.88 56.45 -66.22
C ALA A 13 16.11 55.77 -65.07
N GLY A 14 16.52 56.10 -63.84
CA GLY A 14 15.70 56.29 -62.63
C GLY A 14 14.73 55.18 -62.20
N SER A 15 15.25 54.20 -61.45
CA SER A 15 14.43 53.39 -60.52
C SER A 15 14.24 54.20 -59.23
N PRO A 16 13.03 54.25 -58.63
CA PRO A 16 12.86 54.84 -57.31
C PRO A 16 13.59 53.98 -56.28
N ASP A 17 14.52 54.62 -55.57
CA ASP A 17 15.18 54.10 -54.39
C ASP A 17 14.13 53.69 -53.34
N TRP A 18 13.73 52.42 -53.37
CA TRP A 18 13.21 51.75 -52.19
C TRP A 18 14.42 51.60 -51.25
N LEU A 19 14.68 52.64 -50.47
CA LEU A 19 15.40 52.54 -49.23
C LEU A 19 14.76 51.39 -48.45
N ALA A 20 15.42 50.22 -48.48
CA ALA A 20 15.25 49.25 -47.44
C ALA A 20 15.57 50.01 -46.16
N ALA A 21 14.54 50.37 -45.41
CA ALA A 21 14.67 50.52 -43.98
C ALA A 21 15.19 49.16 -43.52
N GLU A 22 16.51 49.02 -43.42
CA GLU A 22 17.09 48.16 -42.41
C GLU A 22 16.40 48.59 -41.13
N ASP A 23 15.44 47.77 -40.68
CA ASP A 23 15.10 47.74 -39.27
C ASP A 23 16.45 47.55 -38.58
N VAL A 24 17.00 48.65 -38.07
CA VAL A 24 18.02 48.64 -37.05
C VAL A 24 17.33 47.92 -35.90
N THR A 25 17.43 46.60 -35.93
CA THR A 25 17.26 45.77 -34.76
C THR A 25 18.28 46.30 -33.78
N THR A 26 17.85 47.22 -32.90
CA THR A 26 18.54 47.48 -31.66
C THR A 26 18.82 46.11 -31.09
N ALA A 27 20.08 45.68 -31.11
CA ALA A 27 20.49 44.40 -30.58
C ALA A 27 19.85 44.32 -29.19
N ALA A 28 18.89 43.42 -29.03
CA ALA A 28 18.10 43.36 -27.81
C ALA A 28 19.08 43.27 -26.63
N GLU A 29 18.88 44.10 -25.62
CA GLU A 29 19.75 44.09 -24.44
C GLU A 29 19.93 42.65 -23.94
N PRO A 30 21.16 42.24 -23.57
CA PRO A 30 21.39 40.88 -23.13
C PRO A 30 20.47 40.49 -21.97
N ASP A 31 19.69 39.44 -22.16
CA ASP A 31 18.85 38.89 -21.09
C ASP A 31 19.73 38.06 -20.14
N PHE A 32 19.62 38.32 -18.84
CA PHE A 32 20.48 37.66 -17.87
C PHE A 32 20.37 36.14 -17.93
N VAL A 33 19.16 35.58 -18.07
CA VAL A 33 18.94 34.13 -17.99
C VAL A 33 19.35 33.44 -19.29
N ARG A 34 19.02 34.05 -20.43
CA ARG A 34 19.29 33.51 -21.77
C ARG A 34 20.75 33.66 -22.16
N ASP A 35 21.34 34.83 -21.93
CA ASP A 35 22.62 35.22 -22.54
C ASP A 35 23.78 35.24 -21.53
N VAL A 36 23.55 35.73 -20.30
CA VAL A 36 24.62 35.99 -19.31
C VAL A 36 24.87 34.81 -18.40
N LEU A 37 23.81 34.23 -17.84
CA LEU A 37 23.83 33.14 -16.88
C LEU A 37 24.61 31.93 -17.40
N PRO A 38 24.41 31.44 -18.65
CA PRO A 38 25.19 30.33 -19.18
C PRO A 38 26.68 30.64 -19.30
N ILE A 39 27.05 31.92 -19.48
CA ILE A 39 28.46 32.33 -19.52
C ILE A 39 29.04 32.28 -18.11
N LEU A 40 28.38 32.93 -17.13
CA LEU A 40 28.87 32.98 -15.75
C LEU A 40 28.94 31.58 -15.12
N SER A 41 27.92 30.73 -15.34
CA SER A 41 27.87 29.38 -14.77
C SER A 41 28.96 28.47 -15.34
N ASN A 42 29.19 28.54 -16.66
CA ASN A 42 30.17 27.68 -17.32
C ASN A 42 31.59 28.12 -17.03
N HIS A 43 31.86 29.42 -17.06
CA HIS A 43 33.21 29.99 -17.06
C HIS A 43 33.67 30.51 -15.68
N CYS A 44 32.77 31.00 -14.83
CA CYS A 44 33.14 31.78 -13.63
C CYS A 44 32.79 31.08 -12.30
N TRP A 45 31.66 30.38 -12.21
CA TRP A 45 31.15 29.88 -10.93
C TRP A 45 31.96 28.75 -10.28
N SER A 46 32.88 28.11 -11.01
CA SER A 46 33.78 27.14 -10.39
C SER A 46 34.75 27.77 -9.38
N CYS A 47 35.00 29.08 -9.47
CA CYS A 47 35.85 29.82 -8.54
C CYS A 47 35.12 30.99 -7.88
N HIS A 48 34.06 31.52 -8.50
CA HIS A 48 33.30 32.68 -8.00
C HIS A 48 31.79 32.38 -7.87
N GLY A 49 31.45 31.13 -7.54
CA GLY A 49 30.07 30.65 -7.43
C GLY A 49 29.71 30.16 -6.01
N PRO A 50 28.65 29.35 -5.88
CA PRO A 50 28.07 29.04 -4.58
C PRO A 50 28.93 28.18 -3.66
N ASP A 51 29.68 27.23 -4.20
CA ASP A 51 30.56 26.35 -3.43
C ASP A 51 31.63 27.15 -2.67
N ALA A 52 31.61 27.06 -1.34
CA ALA A 52 32.55 27.77 -0.47
C ALA A 52 33.96 27.16 -0.50
N ALA A 53 34.09 25.86 -0.77
CA ALA A 53 35.38 25.16 -0.71
C ALA A 53 36.28 25.52 -1.90
N SER A 54 35.70 25.81 -3.07
CA SER A 54 36.42 26.21 -4.28
C SER A 54 36.46 27.73 -4.50
N ARG A 55 35.87 28.52 -3.59
CA ARG A 55 35.69 29.96 -3.77
C ARG A 55 36.99 30.74 -3.64
N GLN A 56 37.28 31.54 -4.65
CA GLN A 56 38.40 32.47 -4.66
C GLN A 56 37.94 33.90 -4.34
N ALA A 57 38.76 34.60 -3.56
CA ALA A 57 38.54 35.99 -3.13
C ALA A 57 37.21 36.25 -2.38
N ASP A 58 36.58 35.18 -1.87
CA ASP A 58 35.21 35.19 -1.31
C ASP A 58 34.16 35.85 -2.23
N LEU A 59 34.43 35.91 -3.54
CA LEU A 59 33.59 36.58 -4.51
C LEU A 59 32.47 35.67 -5.01
N ARG A 60 31.25 36.21 -5.05
CA ARG A 60 30.03 35.52 -5.50
C ARG A 60 29.41 36.24 -6.68
N LEU A 61 29.71 35.80 -7.90
CA LEU A 61 29.13 36.34 -9.13
C LEU A 61 27.72 35.82 -9.40
N ASP A 62 27.29 34.74 -8.74
CA ASP A 62 25.93 34.22 -8.78
C ASP A 62 24.93 35.08 -7.99
N ARG A 63 25.41 35.94 -7.07
CA ARG A 63 24.56 36.84 -6.26
C ARG A 63 24.85 38.29 -6.60
N ARG A 64 23.83 38.99 -7.11
CA ARG A 64 23.94 40.42 -7.45
C ARG A 64 24.55 41.25 -6.32
N ALA A 65 24.01 41.16 -5.10
CA ALA A 65 24.48 41.97 -3.98
C ALA A 65 25.99 41.83 -3.72
N ASN A 66 26.52 40.61 -3.83
CA ASN A 66 27.95 40.34 -3.67
C ASN A 66 28.77 40.78 -4.89
N ALA A 67 28.27 40.55 -6.11
CA ALA A 67 28.96 40.97 -7.33
C ALA A 67 29.12 42.50 -7.44
N LEU A 68 28.24 43.26 -6.79
CA LEU A 68 28.29 44.72 -6.71
C LEU A 68 29.08 45.25 -5.50
N GLN A 69 29.47 44.38 -4.57
CA GLN A 69 30.15 44.80 -3.35
C GLN A 69 31.61 45.19 -3.66
N THR A 70 32.02 46.38 -3.21
CA THR A 70 33.41 46.80 -3.31
C THR A 70 34.27 46.05 -2.30
N HIS A 71 35.36 45.46 -2.77
CA HIS A 71 36.36 44.76 -1.97
C HIS A 71 37.68 45.57 -2.01
N GLY A 72 37.96 46.31 -0.94
CA GLY A 72 39.09 47.24 -0.91
C GLY A 72 38.90 48.38 -1.92
N SER A 73 39.79 48.49 -2.91
CA SER A 73 39.70 49.48 -4.00
C SER A 73 39.09 48.93 -5.29
N VAL A 74 38.60 47.67 -5.28
CA VAL A 74 38.16 46.96 -6.48
C VAL A 74 36.68 46.62 -6.37
N THR A 75 35.90 46.96 -7.40
CA THR A 75 34.49 46.55 -7.50
C THR A 75 34.34 45.55 -8.64
N PRO A 76 33.83 44.32 -8.41
CA PRO A 76 33.73 43.30 -9.45
C PRO A 76 32.85 43.76 -10.62
N ILE A 77 31.66 44.29 -10.31
CA ILE A 77 30.72 44.84 -11.29
C ILE A 77 30.25 46.21 -10.80
N VAL A 78 30.50 47.24 -11.62
CA VAL A 78 29.96 48.60 -11.46
C VAL A 78 28.80 48.75 -12.45
N PRO A 79 27.53 48.77 -12.00
CA PRO A 79 26.37 48.88 -12.87
C PRO A 79 26.44 50.14 -13.73
N GLY A 80 26.29 50.00 -15.05
CA GLY A 80 26.32 51.11 -15.99
C GLY A 80 27.72 51.54 -16.43
N ASP A 81 28.78 51.05 -15.79
CA ASP A 81 30.17 51.38 -16.13
C ASP A 81 31.03 50.11 -16.29
N PRO A 82 31.05 49.54 -17.51
CA PRO A 82 31.91 48.40 -17.79
C PRO A 82 33.40 48.70 -17.65
N SER A 83 33.83 49.95 -17.81
CA SER A 83 35.25 50.33 -17.73
C SER A 83 35.76 50.34 -16.29
N ALA A 84 34.90 50.68 -15.33
CA ALA A 84 35.17 50.61 -13.90
C ALA A 84 34.95 49.20 -13.29
N SER A 85 34.45 48.25 -14.07
CA SER A 85 34.13 46.89 -13.60
C SER A 85 35.32 45.94 -13.74
N GLU A 86 35.82 45.42 -12.62
CA GLU A 86 37.00 44.53 -12.62
C GLU A 86 36.77 43.25 -13.44
N VAL A 87 35.55 42.71 -13.47
CA VAL A 87 35.23 41.54 -14.31
C VAL A 87 35.54 41.81 -15.77
N VAL A 88 35.19 42.98 -16.30
CA VAL A 88 35.44 43.34 -17.71
C VAL A 88 36.94 43.46 -17.99
N ARG A 89 37.70 44.05 -17.05
CA ARG A 89 39.16 44.13 -17.14
C ARG A 89 39.78 42.73 -17.21
N ARG A 90 39.36 41.81 -16.35
CA ARG A 90 39.91 40.43 -16.26
C ARG A 90 39.57 39.57 -17.47
N ILE A 91 38.36 39.67 -18.03
CA ILE A 91 37.97 38.87 -19.21
C ILE A 91 38.54 39.41 -20.53
N ARG A 92 39.03 40.65 -20.55
CA ARG A 92 39.67 41.30 -21.72
C ARG A 92 41.18 41.50 -21.57
N ALA A 93 41.73 41.13 -20.42
CA ALA A 93 43.16 41.21 -20.15
C ALA A 93 43.96 40.35 -21.15
N THR A 94 45.15 40.82 -21.48
CA THR A 94 46.17 40.06 -22.23
C THR A 94 47.03 39.25 -21.26
N ALA A 95 47.90 38.38 -21.80
CA ALA A 95 48.70 37.43 -21.00
C ALA A 95 49.62 38.07 -19.94
N ASP A 96 49.90 39.37 -20.04
CA ASP A 96 50.74 40.13 -19.09
C ASP A 96 49.96 40.56 -17.83
N ASP A 97 48.64 40.36 -17.81
CA ASP A 97 47.72 40.66 -16.71
C ASP A 97 47.09 39.37 -16.15
N VAL A 98 46.41 39.47 -15.01
CA VAL A 98 45.64 38.33 -14.49
C VAL A 98 44.37 38.14 -15.31
N VAL A 99 44.39 37.20 -16.26
CA VAL A 99 43.25 36.83 -17.11
C VAL A 99 42.28 35.91 -16.38
N MET A 100 40.97 36.15 -16.56
CA MET A 100 39.91 35.25 -16.10
C MET A 100 39.01 34.80 -17.26
N PRO A 101 38.63 33.51 -17.34
CA PRO A 101 39.11 32.39 -16.54
C PRO A 101 40.61 32.13 -16.74
N PRO A 102 41.34 31.65 -15.72
CA PRO A 102 42.76 31.34 -15.85
C PRO A 102 42.99 30.30 -16.96
N PRO A 103 44.10 30.35 -17.72
CA PRO A 103 44.37 29.37 -18.77
C PRO A 103 44.30 27.91 -18.29
N ALA A 104 44.73 27.64 -17.06
CA ALA A 104 44.65 26.33 -16.41
C ALA A 104 43.21 25.82 -16.19
N ALA A 105 42.21 26.71 -16.20
CA ALA A 105 40.80 26.32 -16.10
C ALA A 105 40.24 25.74 -17.40
N LEU A 106 40.96 25.86 -18.54
CA LEU A 106 40.60 25.32 -19.86
C LEU A 106 39.19 25.72 -20.35
N LYS A 107 38.73 26.91 -19.96
CA LYS A 107 37.39 27.43 -20.27
C LYS A 107 37.44 28.88 -20.76
N PRO A 108 38.14 29.18 -21.86
CA PRO A 108 38.24 30.55 -22.37
C PRO A 108 36.87 31.09 -22.78
N LEU A 109 36.65 32.39 -22.63
CA LEU A 109 35.49 33.06 -23.23
C LEU A 109 35.79 33.42 -24.68
N SER A 110 34.83 33.20 -25.57
CA SER A 110 34.85 33.78 -26.91
C SER A 110 34.64 35.30 -26.86
N ARG A 111 35.03 36.01 -27.92
CA ARG A 111 34.83 37.45 -28.01
C ARG A 111 33.36 37.86 -27.87
N ALA A 112 32.46 37.11 -28.51
CA ALA A 112 31.03 37.34 -28.41
C ALA A 112 30.52 37.23 -26.95
N GLN A 113 31.01 36.25 -26.19
CA GLN A 113 30.65 36.10 -24.77
C GLN A 113 31.19 37.26 -23.92
N GLN A 114 32.41 37.72 -24.18
CA GLN A 114 32.97 38.91 -23.51
C GLN A 114 32.17 40.18 -23.83
N ASP A 115 31.69 40.32 -25.08
CA ASP A 115 30.88 41.45 -25.51
C ASP A 115 29.48 41.42 -24.85
N ILE A 116 28.87 40.24 -24.73
CA ILE A 116 27.60 40.04 -23.99
C ILE A 116 27.74 40.49 -22.53
N LEU A 117 28.79 40.04 -21.83
CA LEU A 117 29.02 40.43 -20.43
C LEU A 117 29.23 41.95 -20.29
N GLN A 118 29.98 42.57 -21.21
CA GLN A 118 30.19 44.01 -21.20
C GLN A 118 28.89 44.78 -21.43
N GLN A 119 28.08 44.40 -22.42
CA GLN A 119 26.80 45.04 -22.73
C GLN A 119 25.80 44.89 -21.57
N TRP A 120 25.76 43.71 -20.95
CA TRP A 120 24.92 43.47 -19.78
C TRP A 120 25.30 44.37 -18.60
N ILE A 121 26.60 44.57 -18.34
CA ILE A 121 27.07 45.49 -17.30
C ILE A 121 26.71 46.93 -17.65
N ALA A 122 26.86 47.32 -18.93
CA ALA A 122 26.47 48.65 -19.42
C ALA A 122 24.97 48.93 -19.22
N ALA A 123 24.13 47.90 -19.36
CA ALA A 123 22.69 47.97 -19.08
C ALA A 123 22.35 47.96 -17.57
N GLY A 124 23.33 48.11 -16.67
CA GLY A 124 23.12 48.15 -15.22
C GLY A 124 23.18 46.79 -14.52
N ALA A 125 23.67 45.76 -15.20
CA ALA A 125 23.78 44.39 -14.70
C ALA A 125 22.48 43.90 -14.02
N PRO A 126 21.32 43.92 -14.71
CA PRO A 126 20.10 43.36 -14.15
C PRO A 126 20.25 41.85 -14.00
N TYR A 127 20.09 41.33 -12.77
CA TYR A 127 20.05 39.88 -12.55
C TYR A 127 18.61 39.39 -12.73
N GLY A 128 18.45 38.30 -13.46
CA GLY A 128 17.19 37.58 -13.62
C GLY A 128 17.15 36.29 -12.81
N ARG A 129 15.95 35.78 -12.55
CA ARG A 129 15.75 34.41 -12.04
C ARG A 129 15.59 33.46 -13.21
N HIS A 130 16.19 32.27 -13.11
CA HIS A 130 16.00 31.20 -14.10
C HIS A 130 14.51 31.00 -14.41
N TRP A 131 14.17 30.74 -15.68
CA TRP A 131 12.79 30.73 -16.15
C TRP A 131 11.89 29.74 -15.39
N ALA A 132 12.47 28.62 -14.93
CA ALA A 132 11.78 27.60 -14.13
C ALA A 132 11.29 28.10 -12.75
N PHE A 133 11.89 29.19 -12.23
CA PHE A 133 11.52 29.79 -10.94
C PHE A 133 10.67 31.05 -11.10
N ARG A 134 10.09 31.26 -12.28
CA ARG A 134 9.18 32.37 -12.60
C ARG A 134 7.81 31.81 -12.93
N SER A 135 6.76 32.52 -12.56
CA SER A 135 5.40 32.20 -13.00
C SER A 135 5.34 32.23 -14.54
N VAL A 136 4.82 31.16 -15.14
CA VAL A 136 4.64 31.08 -16.59
C VAL A 136 3.52 32.04 -17.00
N VAL A 137 3.83 32.97 -17.89
CA VAL A 137 2.87 33.91 -18.47
C VAL A 137 2.65 33.52 -19.94
N ARG A 138 1.40 33.45 -20.39
CA ARG A 138 1.08 33.12 -21.78
C ARG A 138 1.62 34.23 -22.71
N PRO A 139 2.58 33.93 -23.60
CA PRO A 139 3.11 34.94 -24.51
C PRO A 139 2.06 35.31 -25.57
N PRO A 140 2.10 36.54 -26.12
CA PRO A 140 1.32 36.88 -27.30
C PRO A 140 1.76 36.01 -28.48
N LEU A 141 0.81 35.66 -29.35
CA LEU A 141 1.13 34.87 -30.55
C LEU A 141 1.93 35.73 -31.54
N PRO A 142 2.94 35.15 -32.23
CA PRO A 142 3.65 35.85 -33.28
C PRO A 142 2.69 36.31 -34.38
N VAL A 143 2.78 37.60 -34.70
CA VAL A 143 2.03 38.25 -35.79
C VAL A 143 2.94 38.43 -37.00
N GLY A 144 2.38 38.47 -38.22
CA GLY A 144 3.11 38.90 -39.42
C GLY A 144 3.35 37.86 -40.51
N SER A 145 3.08 36.57 -40.28
CA SER A 145 3.14 35.59 -41.37
C SER A 145 1.82 35.52 -42.14
N ARG A 146 1.87 35.77 -43.46
CA ARG A 146 0.75 35.53 -44.39
C ARG A 146 0.62 34.06 -44.82
N SER A 147 1.41 33.17 -44.23
CA SER A 147 1.38 31.74 -44.54
C SER A 147 0.16 31.06 -43.90
N ASN A 148 -0.52 30.22 -44.66
CA ASN A 148 -1.59 29.35 -44.16
C ASN A 148 -1.05 28.04 -43.56
N TRP A 149 0.27 27.89 -43.42
CA TRP A 149 0.90 26.70 -42.87
C TRP A 149 0.58 26.45 -41.37
N PRO A 150 0.58 27.46 -40.48
CA PRO A 150 0.28 27.23 -39.06
C PRO A 150 -1.15 26.72 -38.84
N ARG A 151 -1.29 25.56 -38.21
CA ARG A 151 -2.59 24.95 -37.85
C ARG A 151 -2.99 25.27 -36.42
N ASN A 152 -2.02 25.49 -35.53
CA ASN A 152 -2.24 25.84 -34.13
C ASN A 152 -1.34 27.00 -33.67
N ALA A 153 -1.45 27.36 -32.38
CA ALA A 153 -0.65 28.42 -31.77
C ALA A 153 0.86 28.14 -31.76
N VAL A 154 1.27 26.89 -31.53
CA VAL A 154 2.68 26.46 -31.48
C VAL A 154 3.33 26.62 -32.85
N ASP A 155 2.61 26.27 -33.91
CA ASP A 155 3.11 26.37 -35.29
C ASP A 155 3.50 27.80 -35.67
N ARG A 156 2.86 28.82 -35.08
CA ARG A 156 3.21 30.24 -35.31
C ARG A 156 4.59 30.58 -34.76
N PHE A 157 4.94 30.05 -33.58
CA PHE A 157 6.27 30.22 -32.99
C PHE A 157 7.34 29.47 -33.79
N ILE A 158 7.03 28.24 -34.23
CA ILE A 158 7.93 27.46 -35.08
C ILE A 158 8.19 28.20 -36.40
N LEU A 159 7.15 28.70 -37.05
CA LEU A 159 7.26 29.41 -38.32
C LEU A 159 8.07 30.71 -38.18
N GLN A 160 7.83 31.50 -37.12
CA GLN A 160 8.61 32.69 -36.84
C GLN A 160 10.11 32.36 -36.74
N ARG A 161 10.46 31.28 -36.01
CA ARG A 161 11.86 30.87 -35.86
C ARG A 161 12.48 30.36 -37.16
N GLN A 162 11.71 29.61 -37.97
CA GLN A 162 12.14 29.16 -39.29
C GLN A 162 12.42 30.36 -40.21
N GLN A 163 11.52 31.33 -40.28
CA GLN A 163 11.68 32.53 -41.08
C GLN A 163 12.91 33.33 -40.66
N ALA A 164 13.11 33.54 -39.35
CA ALA A 164 14.30 34.19 -38.81
C ALA A 164 15.61 33.43 -39.12
N ALA A 165 15.53 32.12 -39.36
CA ALA A 165 16.66 31.28 -39.76
C ALA A 165 16.78 31.11 -41.28
N GLY A 166 15.95 31.77 -42.09
CA GLY A 166 15.93 31.59 -43.55
C GLY A 166 15.41 30.23 -44.02
N LEU A 167 14.68 29.51 -43.17
CA LEU A 167 14.11 28.19 -43.45
C LEU A 167 12.64 28.29 -43.85
N SER A 168 12.21 27.36 -44.71
CA SER A 168 10.80 27.18 -45.09
C SER A 168 10.27 25.85 -44.54
N PRO A 169 8.96 25.75 -44.24
CA PRO A 169 8.39 24.49 -43.77
C PRO A 169 8.54 23.36 -44.80
N ALA A 170 8.78 22.14 -44.32
CA ALA A 170 8.82 20.95 -45.15
C ALA A 170 7.42 20.58 -45.69
N SER A 171 7.38 19.90 -46.84
CA SER A 171 6.15 19.32 -47.39
C SER A 171 5.56 18.28 -46.45
N ALA A 172 4.23 18.14 -46.46
CA ALA A 172 3.53 17.11 -45.70
C ALA A 172 4.01 15.70 -46.10
N ALA A 173 4.12 14.80 -45.12
CA ALA A 173 4.43 13.40 -45.36
C ALA A 173 3.25 12.67 -46.03
N SER A 174 3.51 11.58 -46.76
CA SER A 174 2.44 10.70 -47.22
C SER A 174 1.66 10.11 -46.04
N ARG A 175 0.37 9.81 -46.21
CA ARG A 175 -0.47 9.21 -45.16
C ARG A 175 0.14 7.93 -44.58
N SER A 176 0.76 7.11 -45.41
CA SER A 176 1.48 5.89 -44.98
C SER A 176 2.69 6.18 -44.09
N THR A 177 3.50 7.17 -44.48
CA THR A 177 4.68 7.60 -43.68
C THR A 177 4.24 8.22 -42.37
N TRP A 178 3.21 9.07 -42.41
CA TRP A 178 2.63 9.69 -41.23
C TRP A 178 2.11 8.64 -40.25
N LEU A 179 1.30 7.68 -40.71
CA LEU A 179 0.74 6.62 -39.89
C LEU A 179 1.83 5.79 -39.21
N ARG A 180 2.88 5.42 -39.95
CA ARG A 180 4.00 4.67 -39.40
C ARG A 180 4.71 5.44 -38.28
N ARG A 181 4.98 6.73 -38.49
CA ARG A 181 5.67 7.58 -37.49
C ARG A 181 4.82 7.73 -36.23
N VAL A 182 3.56 8.17 -36.37
CA VAL A 182 2.70 8.42 -35.22
C VAL A 182 2.41 7.14 -34.40
N THR A 183 2.29 5.99 -35.07
CA THR A 183 2.08 4.71 -34.37
C THR A 183 3.32 4.32 -33.57
N LEU A 184 4.51 4.39 -34.17
CA LEU A 184 5.76 4.08 -33.46
C LEU A 184 6.04 5.06 -32.32
N ASP A 185 5.76 6.34 -32.52
CA ASP A 185 5.97 7.35 -31.47
C ASP A 185 5.03 7.09 -30.28
N LEU A 186 3.75 6.81 -30.54
CA LEU A 186 2.75 6.66 -29.48
C LEU A 186 2.73 5.27 -28.84
N THR A 187 3.06 4.20 -29.55
CA THR A 187 2.93 2.81 -29.04
C THR A 187 4.23 2.03 -29.07
N GLY A 188 5.28 2.51 -29.75
CA GLY A 188 6.51 1.74 -29.99
C GLY A 188 6.35 0.63 -31.03
N LEU A 189 5.17 0.45 -31.63
CA LEU A 189 4.87 -0.62 -32.57
C LEU A 189 4.53 -0.07 -33.97
N PRO A 190 4.82 -0.82 -35.05
CA PRO A 190 4.37 -0.44 -36.38
C PRO A 190 2.84 -0.61 -36.51
N PRO A 191 2.18 0.16 -37.41
CA PRO A 191 0.78 -0.07 -37.73
C PRO A 191 0.60 -1.40 -38.47
N THR A 192 -0.57 -2.00 -38.34
CA THR A 192 -0.99 -3.16 -39.13
C THR A 192 -1.42 -2.73 -40.54
N LEU A 193 -1.44 -3.68 -41.48
CA LEU A 193 -1.91 -3.41 -42.84
C LEU A 193 -3.39 -2.98 -42.86
N ALA A 194 -4.23 -3.58 -42.02
CA ALA A 194 -5.64 -3.20 -41.92
C ALA A 194 -5.84 -1.75 -41.43
N GLU A 195 -5.00 -1.28 -40.51
CA GLU A 195 -5.03 0.12 -40.07
C GLU A 195 -4.54 1.10 -41.14
N LEU A 196 -3.57 0.68 -41.96
CA LEU A 196 -3.12 1.45 -43.11
C LEU A 196 -4.24 1.57 -44.15
N ASP A 197 -4.84 0.44 -44.54
CA ASP A 197 -5.93 0.42 -45.50
C ASP A 197 -7.13 1.25 -45.01
N ALA A 198 -7.46 1.14 -43.73
CA ALA A 198 -8.51 1.94 -43.10
C ALA A 198 -8.22 3.44 -43.15
N LEU A 199 -6.98 3.87 -42.88
CA LEU A 199 -6.61 5.28 -43.00
C LEU A 199 -6.66 5.74 -44.46
N LEU A 200 -6.12 4.95 -45.40
CA LEU A 200 -6.08 5.34 -46.81
C LEU A 200 -7.48 5.47 -47.43
N ALA A 201 -8.45 4.70 -46.94
CA ALA A 201 -9.85 4.78 -47.35
C ALA A 201 -10.68 5.85 -46.58
N ASP A 202 -10.13 6.48 -45.54
CA ASP A 202 -10.84 7.46 -44.72
C ASP A 202 -10.59 8.90 -45.22
N ASP A 203 -11.54 9.45 -45.96
CA ASP A 203 -11.47 10.81 -46.52
C ASP A 203 -12.02 11.90 -45.59
N ARG A 204 -12.37 11.55 -44.35
CA ARG A 204 -12.87 12.55 -43.40
C ARG A 204 -11.77 13.54 -43.01
N PRO A 205 -12.12 14.82 -42.77
CA PRO A 205 -11.15 15.85 -42.40
C PRO A 205 -10.44 15.59 -41.05
N ASP A 206 -11.02 14.74 -40.20
CA ASP A 206 -10.49 14.37 -38.88
C ASP A 206 -9.84 12.98 -38.82
N ALA A 207 -9.66 12.29 -39.95
CA ALA A 207 -9.17 10.91 -40.01
C ALA A 207 -7.87 10.68 -39.20
N GLU A 208 -6.89 11.59 -39.33
CA GLU A 208 -5.62 11.55 -38.58
C GLU A 208 -5.84 11.70 -37.07
N SER A 209 -6.74 12.60 -36.65
CA SER A 209 -7.04 12.82 -35.23
C SER A 209 -7.71 11.57 -34.61
N ARG A 210 -8.61 10.92 -35.36
CA ARG A 210 -9.25 9.67 -34.92
C ARG A 210 -8.24 8.53 -34.76
N VAL A 211 -7.21 8.48 -35.61
CA VAL A 211 -6.10 7.53 -35.43
C VAL A 211 -5.36 7.81 -34.14
N VAL A 212 -5.01 9.08 -33.88
CA VAL A 212 -4.34 9.49 -32.63
C VAL A 212 -5.18 9.10 -31.41
N ASP A 213 -6.47 9.44 -31.39
CA ASP A 213 -7.38 9.09 -30.28
C ASP A 213 -7.44 7.59 -30.01
N ARG A 214 -7.45 6.78 -31.09
CA ARG A 214 -7.44 5.33 -31.00
C ARG A 214 -6.12 4.80 -30.43
N LEU A 215 -4.99 5.37 -30.84
CA LEU A 215 -3.66 5.01 -30.34
C LEU A 215 -3.52 5.38 -28.86
N LEU A 216 -3.92 6.60 -28.47
CA LEU A 216 -3.85 7.07 -27.08
C LEU A 216 -4.71 6.21 -26.12
N LYS A 217 -5.81 5.62 -26.61
CA LYS A 217 -6.68 4.71 -25.83
C LYS A 217 -6.19 3.26 -25.80
N SER A 218 -5.09 2.93 -26.50
CA SER A 218 -4.59 1.55 -26.59
C SER A 218 -3.74 1.16 -25.38
N ALA A 219 -3.74 -0.13 -25.03
CA ALA A 219 -2.85 -0.68 -24.00
C ALA A 219 -1.37 -0.44 -24.34
N ALA A 220 -1.00 -0.60 -25.62
CA ALA A 220 0.37 -0.39 -26.08
C ALA A 220 0.86 1.06 -25.86
N HIS A 221 -0.04 2.07 -25.93
CA HIS A 221 0.32 3.44 -25.59
C HIS A 221 0.62 3.59 -24.09
N ALA A 222 -0.23 3.03 -23.23
CA ALA A 222 -0.03 3.06 -21.78
C ALA A 222 1.28 2.37 -21.37
N GLU A 223 1.57 1.19 -21.94
CA GLU A 223 2.83 0.47 -21.75
C GLU A 223 4.02 1.30 -22.24
N ARG A 224 3.93 1.91 -23.43
CA ARG A 224 4.99 2.75 -24.01
C ARG A 224 5.32 3.95 -23.12
N MET A 225 4.30 4.63 -22.61
CA MET A 225 4.47 5.77 -21.70
C MET A 225 5.00 5.34 -20.34
N ALA A 226 4.51 4.21 -19.82
CA ALA A 226 4.96 3.66 -18.54
C ALA A 226 6.46 3.37 -18.55
N LEU A 227 7.03 2.79 -19.63
CA LEU A 227 8.46 2.44 -19.70
C LEU A 227 9.39 3.58 -19.26
N HIS A 228 9.20 4.79 -19.81
CA HIS A 228 10.01 5.95 -19.45
C HIS A 228 9.83 6.37 -17.99
N TRP A 229 8.61 6.21 -17.46
CA TRP A 229 8.33 6.48 -16.05
C TRP A 229 8.96 5.42 -15.12
N LEU A 230 8.89 4.14 -15.49
CA LEU A 230 9.48 3.03 -14.75
C LEU A 230 11.00 3.25 -14.58
N ASP A 231 11.68 3.68 -15.65
CA ASP A 231 13.11 4.03 -15.61
C ASP A 231 13.38 5.19 -14.65
N ALA A 232 12.60 6.29 -14.78
CA ALA A 232 12.74 7.47 -13.92
C ALA A 232 12.48 7.15 -12.43
N ALA A 233 11.54 6.24 -12.16
CA ALA A 233 11.19 5.76 -10.84
C ALA A 233 12.07 4.59 -10.36
N ARG A 234 13.05 4.16 -11.15
CA ARG A 234 14.03 3.10 -10.84
C ARG A 234 13.38 1.76 -10.53
N TYR A 235 12.33 1.46 -11.26
CA TYR A 235 11.75 0.12 -11.28
C TYR A 235 12.80 -0.90 -11.75
N ALA A 236 12.82 -2.05 -11.11
CA ALA A 236 13.66 -3.17 -11.46
C ALA A 236 13.03 -4.44 -10.91
N ASP A 237 13.25 -5.56 -11.60
CA ASP A 237 12.80 -6.88 -11.12
C ASP A 237 13.78 -7.50 -10.09
N THR A 238 14.89 -6.80 -9.79
CA THR A 238 15.89 -7.16 -8.79
C THR A 238 16.20 -6.01 -7.83
N ASN A 239 16.92 -6.32 -6.75
CA ASN A 239 17.28 -5.38 -5.69
C ASN A 239 18.41 -4.40 -6.09
N GLY A 240 19.20 -4.72 -7.11
CA GLY A 240 20.16 -3.82 -7.75
C GLY A 240 21.45 -3.57 -6.96
N TYR A 241 21.80 -4.45 -6.01
CA TYR A 241 22.97 -4.30 -5.14
C TYR A 241 23.84 -5.58 -5.10
N ASN A 242 24.71 -5.72 -4.10
CA ASN A 242 25.74 -6.75 -4.00
C ASN A 242 25.29 -8.20 -4.31
N ASN A 243 24.16 -8.66 -3.74
CA ASN A 243 23.62 -10.01 -3.94
C ASN A 243 22.55 -10.08 -5.05
N ASP A 244 22.24 -8.94 -5.68
CA ASP A 244 21.21 -8.69 -6.70
C ASP A 244 20.06 -9.69 -6.76
N GLU A 245 19.30 -9.81 -5.66
CA GLU A 245 18.22 -10.77 -5.56
C GLU A 245 16.93 -10.26 -6.23
N THR A 246 16.07 -11.18 -6.65
CA THR A 246 14.78 -10.83 -7.26
C THR A 246 13.84 -10.18 -6.27
N ARG A 247 13.01 -9.24 -6.76
CA ARG A 247 12.08 -8.46 -5.94
C ARG A 247 10.69 -8.44 -6.58
N THR A 248 9.64 -8.33 -5.76
CA THR A 248 8.25 -8.30 -6.27
C THR A 248 7.73 -6.86 -6.25
N MET A 249 7.79 -6.19 -7.41
CA MET A 249 7.30 -4.81 -7.59
C MET A 249 6.31 -4.66 -8.75
N TRP A 250 6.02 -5.75 -9.47
CA TRP A 250 5.07 -5.72 -10.60
C TRP A 250 3.70 -5.10 -10.29
N PRO A 251 3.11 -5.17 -9.07
CA PRO A 251 1.83 -4.51 -8.82
C PRO A 251 1.92 -2.98 -8.94
N TRP A 252 3.06 -2.39 -8.57
CA TRP A 252 3.30 -0.95 -8.76
C TRP A 252 3.50 -0.62 -10.24
N ARG A 253 4.23 -1.46 -10.98
CA ARG A 253 4.38 -1.30 -12.45
C ARG A 253 3.01 -1.31 -13.14
N ASP A 254 2.17 -2.28 -12.82
CA ASP A 254 0.84 -2.42 -13.41
C ASP A 254 -0.05 -1.23 -13.01
N TRP A 255 0.09 -0.70 -11.79
CA TRP A 255 -0.57 0.55 -11.39
C TRP A 255 -0.16 1.74 -12.27
N VAL A 256 1.13 1.89 -12.60
CA VAL A 256 1.60 2.96 -13.50
C VAL A 256 0.99 2.81 -14.90
N ILE A 257 0.96 1.58 -15.43
CA ILE A 257 0.34 1.29 -16.74
C ILE A 257 -1.15 1.64 -16.70
N ASP A 258 -1.87 1.22 -15.66
CA ASP A 258 -3.28 1.52 -15.47
C ASP A 258 -3.54 3.04 -15.33
N ALA A 259 -2.65 3.79 -14.68
CA ALA A 259 -2.76 5.25 -14.55
C ALA A 259 -2.68 5.95 -15.92
N PHE A 260 -1.77 5.53 -16.79
CA PHE A 260 -1.73 6.04 -18.17
C PHE A 260 -2.95 5.58 -18.98
N GLN A 261 -3.34 4.32 -18.85
CA GLN A 261 -4.47 3.74 -19.60
C GLN A 261 -5.81 4.42 -19.28
N THR A 262 -5.99 4.82 -18.02
CA THR A 262 -7.22 5.48 -17.54
C THR A 262 -7.19 7.00 -17.71
N GLY A 263 -6.05 7.58 -18.13
CA GLY A 263 -5.89 9.02 -18.27
C GLY A 263 -5.92 9.76 -16.93
N MET A 264 -5.33 9.17 -15.88
CA MET A 264 -5.25 9.76 -14.54
C MET A 264 -4.65 11.17 -14.60
N SER A 265 -5.23 12.12 -13.85
CA SER A 265 -4.70 13.48 -13.83
C SER A 265 -3.31 13.51 -13.19
N TYR A 266 -2.43 14.38 -13.68
CA TYR A 266 -1.05 14.43 -13.23
C TYR A 266 -0.93 14.76 -11.72
N ASP A 267 -1.79 15.62 -11.19
CA ASP A 267 -1.85 15.94 -9.76
C ASP A 267 -2.17 14.70 -8.91
N GLN A 268 -3.14 13.87 -9.34
CA GLN A 268 -3.46 12.62 -8.67
C GLN A 268 -2.30 11.61 -8.79
N PHE A 269 -1.72 11.47 -9.98
CA PHE A 269 -0.60 10.57 -10.24
C PHE A 269 0.63 10.87 -9.38
N VAL A 270 0.95 12.15 -9.19
CA VAL A 270 2.04 12.59 -8.29
C VAL A 270 1.66 12.35 -6.83
N THR A 271 0.44 12.73 -6.43
CA THR A 271 -0.02 12.63 -5.04
C THR A 271 -0.05 11.19 -4.54
N GLU A 272 -0.62 10.26 -5.30
CA GLU A 272 -0.73 8.86 -4.89
C GLU A 272 0.64 8.16 -4.81
N GLN A 273 1.59 8.54 -5.67
CA GLN A 273 2.95 8.00 -5.62
C GLN A 273 3.77 8.52 -4.44
N LEU A 274 3.61 9.80 -4.07
CA LEU A 274 4.36 10.37 -2.96
C LEU A 274 3.73 10.05 -1.59
N ALA A 275 2.39 9.98 -1.51
CA ALA A 275 1.66 9.96 -0.24
C ALA A 275 0.31 9.23 -0.29
N GLY A 276 0.10 8.31 -1.24
CA GLY A 276 -1.15 7.56 -1.39
C GLY A 276 -1.56 6.75 -0.16
N ASP A 277 -0.60 6.23 0.61
CA ASP A 277 -0.83 5.55 1.89
C ASP A 277 -1.20 6.48 3.05
N LEU A 278 -0.93 7.78 2.92
CA LEU A 278 -1.29 8.82 3.89
C LEU A 278 -2.68 9.43 3.61
N LEU A 279 -3.34 9.04 2.52
CA LEU A 279 -4.70 9.49 2.21
C LEU A 279 -5.71 8.90 3.21
N PRO A 280 -6.69 9.70 3.71
CA PRO A 280 -7.74 9.19 4.58
C PRO A 280 -8.50 8.03 3.92
N GLY A 281 -8.54 6.88 4.57
CA GLY A 281 -9.21 5.69 4.01
C GLY A 281 -8.54 5.15 2.74
N SER A 282 -7.22 5.33 2.58
CA SER A 282 -6.46 4.93 1.40
C SER A 282 -6.85 3.55 0.87
N THR A 283 -7.21 3.47 -0.41
CA THR A 283 -7.51 2.21 -1.08
C THR A 283 -6.25 1.35 -1.23
N LEU A 284 -6.42 0.05 -1.52
CA LEU A 284 -5.27 -0.81 -1.85
C LEU A 284 -4.47 -0.26 -3.03
N SER A 285 -5.14 0.26 -4.06
CA SER A 285 -4.52 0.86 -5.25
C SER A 285 -3.63 2.05 -4.87
N GLN A 286 -4.12 2.96 -4.03
CA GLN A 286 -3.36 4.13 -3.57
C GLN A 286 -2.15 3.74 -2.74
N ARG A 287 -2.28 2.71 -1.89
CA ARG A 287 -1.14 2.17 -1.12
C ARG A 287 -0.12 1.49 -2.01
N VAL A 288 -0.56 0.83 -3.09
CA VAL A 288 0.34 0.28 -4.11
C VAL A 288 1.08 1.41 -4.80
N ALA A 289 0.41 2.50 -5.20
CA ALA A 289 1.01 3.66 -5.86
C ALA A 289 2.21 4.23 -5.07
N THR A 290 2.09 4.31 -3.74
CA THR A 290 3.16 4.81 -2.87
C THR A 290 4.43 3.94 -2.85
N GLY A 291 4.36 2.76 -3.48
CA GLY A 291 5.52 1.93 -3.84
C GLY A 291 6.61 2.67 -4.63
N PHE A 292 6.33 3.83 -5.23
CA PHE A 292 7.35 4.72 -5.80
C PHE A 292 8.49 5.01 -4.81
N ASN A 293 8.16 5.27 -3.54
CA ASN A 293 9.14 5.51 -2.48
C ASN A 293 9.91 4.25 -2.05
N ARG A 294 9.57 3.08 -2.62
CA ARG A 294 10.11 1.76 -2.28
C ARG A 294 10.86 1.11 -3.46
N ASN A 295 10.97 1.80 -4.60
CA ASN A 295 11.73 1.34 -5.77
C ASN A 295 13.25 1.46 -5.62
N HIS A 296 13.73 2.12 -4.55
CA HIS A 296 15.16 2.26 -4.30
C HIS A 296 15.88 0.92 -4.20
N VAL A 297 17.19 0.98 -4.45
CA VAL A 297 18.09 -0.16 -4.33
C VAL A 297 18.04 -0.71 -2.91
N LEU A 298 18.00 -2.03 -2.79
CA LEU A 298 17.96 -2.74 -1.51
C LEU A 298 19.22 -3.58 -1.34
N THR A 299 19.74 -3.60 -0.12
CA THR A 299 20.82 -4.52 0.25
C THR A 299 20.23 -5.75 0.94
N THR A 300 20.78 -6.91 0.65
CA THR A 300 20.52 -8.16 1.40
C THR A 300 21.82 -8.72 1.96
N GLU A 301 22.84 -7.87 2.08
CA GLU A 301 24.14 -8.22 2.65
C GLU A 301 24.05 -8.45 4.16
N GLY A 302 24.78 -9.46 4.65
CA GLY A 302 24.89 -9.75 6.07
C GLY A 302 25.88 -8.81 6.73
N GLY A 303 25.56 -8.29 7.91
CA GLY A 303 26.45 -7.40 8.66
C GLY A 303 26.32 -5.92 8.29
N VAL A 304 25.33 -5.54 7.48
CA VAL A 304 25.01 -4.14 7.20
C VAL A 304 24.62 -3.38 8.47
N ILE A 305 24.97 -2.10 8.52
CA ILE A 305 24.60 -1.21 9.61
C ILE A 305 23.21 -0.62 9.30
N PRO A 306 22.16 -0.91 10.08
CA PRO A 306 20.80 -0.46 9.75
C PRO A 306 20.68 1.07 9.64
N ALA A 307 21.38 1.81 10.50
CA ALA A 307 21.36 3.27 10.49
C ALA A 307 22.01 3.87 9.23
N GLU A 308 23.03 3.21 8.67
CA GLU A 308 23.68 3.64 7.43
C GLU A 308 22.71 3.53 6.25
N TYR A 309 22.08 2.36 6.09
CA TYR A 309 21.15 2.12 4.99
C TYR A 309 19.84 2.90 5.13
N GLN A 310 19.37 3.17 6.35
CA GLN A 310 18.26 4.10 6.55
C GLN A 310 18.61 5.48 5.98
N ALA A 311 19.83 5.98 6.23
CA ALA A 311 20.29 7.25 5.68
C ALA A 311 20.43 7.20 4.14
N GLU A 312 20.94 6.10 3.58
CA GLU A 312 21.02 5.91 2.13
C GLU A 312 19.64 5.88 1.47
N TYR A 313 18.66 5.16 2.03
CA TYR A 313 17.31 5.07 1.49
C TYR A 313 16.60 6.43 1.51
N VAL A 314 16.80 7.22 2.57
CA VAL A 314 16.28 8.59 2.63
C VAL A 314 16.95 9.48 1.59
N ALA A 315 18.28 9.42 1.47
CA ALA A 315 19.02 10.21 0.48
C ALA A 315 18.59 9.87 -0.96
N ASP A 316 18.35 8.60 -1.22
CA ASP A 316 17.88 8.09 -2.50
C ASP A 316 16.46 8.59 -2.85
N ARG A 317 15.53 8.60 -1.89
CA ARG A 317 14.18 9.17 -2.06
C ARG A 317 14.23 10.66 -2.36
N VAL A 318 15.08 11.39 -1.64
CA VAL A 318 15.34 12.81 -1.90
C VAL A 318 15.82 13.03 -3.32
N HIS A 319 16.84 12.28 -3.75
CA HIS A 319 17.39 12.39 -5.09
C HIS A 319 16.29 12.12 -6.13
N THR A 320 15.59 11.01 -6.00
CA THR A 320 14.60 10.57 -6.98
C THR A 320 13.43 11.53 -7.07
N ALA A 321 12.85 11.93 -5.94
CA ALA A 321 11.73 12.87 -5.93
C ALA A 321 12.13 14.23 -6.54
N ALA A 322 13.33 14.73 -6.23
CA ALA A 322 13.81 15.98 -6.79
C ALA A 322 14.10 15.90 -8.30
N THR A 323 14.75 14.83 -8.74
CA THR A 323 15.07 14.65 -10.16
C THR A 323 13.80 14.44 -10.98
N VAL A 324 12.91 13.55 -10.54
CA VAL A 324 11.74 13.12 -11.32
C VAL A 324 10.64 14.17 -11.35
N PHE A 325 10.29 14.77 -10.20
CA PHE A 325 9.15 15.68 -10.12
C PHE A 325 9.55 17.15 -10.23
N MET A 326 10.75 17.53 -9.78
CA MET A 326 11.20 18.92 -9.79
C MET A 326 12.18 19.22 -10.92
N GLY A 327 12.80 18.21 -11.54
CA GLY A 327 13.87 18.41 -12.52
C GLY A 327 15.13 19.00 -11.90
N ILE A 328 15.39 18.74 -10.61
CA ILE A 328 16.48 19.35 -9.83
C ILE A 328 17.46 18.27 -9.38
N SER A 329 18.75 18.46 -9.65
CA SER A 329 19.84 17.59 -9.21
C SER A 329 20.20 17.76 -7.73
N LEU A 330 19.22 17.67 -6.84
CA LEU A 330 19.41 17.95 -5.41
C LEU A 330 20.42 17.01 -4.74
N GLN A 331 20.74 15.86 -5.35
CA GLN A 331 21.79 14.95 -4.88
C GLN A 331 23.15 15.60 -4.66
N CYS A 332 23.53 16.62 -5.46
CA CYS A 332 24.80 17.31 -5.26
C CYS A 332 24.82 18.07 -3.92
N ALA A 333 23.63 18.48 -3.45
CA ALA A 333 23.48 19.17 -2.18
C ALA A 333 23.69 18.25 -0.95
N ARG A 334 23.85 16.94 -1.14
CA ARG A 334 24.09 15.99 -0.04
C ARG A 334 25.36 16.30 0.74
N CYS A 335 26.46 16.58 0.03
CA CYS A 335 27.79 16.72 0.63
C CYS A 335 28.23 18.19 0.79
N HIS A 336 27.69 19.11 -0.01
CA HIS A 336 28.03 20.54 -0.03
C HIS A 336 26.85 21.35 -0.57
N ASP A 337 26.88 22.68 -0.55
CA ASP A 337 25.84 23.49 -1.21
C ASP A 337 25.84 23.26 -2.74
N HIS A 338 24.68 23.23 -3.39
CA HIS A 338 24.58 22.91 -4.81
C HIS A 338 25.43 23.87 -5.68
N LYS A 339 26.18 23.30 -6.64
CA LYS A 339 27.20 24.04 -7.42
C LYS A 339 26.61 25.11 -8.33
N PHE A 340 25.38 24.93 -8.79
CA PHE A 340 24.75 25.79 -9.80
C PHE A 340 23.38 26.33 -9.41
N ASP A 341 22.75 25.75 -8.39
CA ASP A 341 21.35 26.02 -8.04
C ASP A 341 21.29 26.56 -6.61
N PRO A 342 20.24 27.31 -6.25
CA PRO A 342 20.16 28.00 -4.96
C PRO A 342 19.75 27.07 -3.80
N PHE A 343 20.25 25.82 -3.78
CA PHE A 343 19.96 24.84 -2.73
C PHE A 343 21.17 24.63 -1.85
N THR A 344 20.96 24.77 -0.54
CA THR A 344 22.00 24.50 0.46
C THR A 344 22.01 23.03 0.85
N GLN A 345 23.11 22.57 1.46
CA GLN A 345 23.14 21.25 2.10
C GLN A 345 22.05 21.11 3.16
N ARG A 346 21.74 22.20 3.88
CA ARG A 346 20.64 22.20 4.86
C ARG A 346 19.29 21.92 4.21
N ASP A 347 19.06 22.39 2.99
CA ASP A 347 17.81 22.16 2.27
C ASP A 347 17.66 20.69 1.85
N PHE A 348 18.76 20.03 1.46
CA PHE A 348 18.78 18.59 1.20
C PHE A 348 18.28 17.79 2.40
N TYR A 349 18.85 18.03 3.59
CA TYR A 349 18.47 17.30 4.80
C TYR A 349 17.08 17.68 5.33
N ARG A 350 16.64 18.93 5.15
CA ARG A 350 15.25 19.33 5.44
C ARG A 350 14.24 18.60 4.56
N PHE A 351 14.55 18.46 3.28
CA PHE A 351 13.70 17.69 2.37
C PHE A 351 13.72 16.20 2.71
N GLY A 352 14.88 15.65 3.09
CA GLY A 352 15.02 14.29 3.59
C GLY A 352 14.18 13.98 4.84
N ALA A 353 13.90 14.97 5.69
CA ALA A 353 13.04 14.80 6.85
C ALA A 353 11.60 14.36 6.47
N LEU A 354 11.13 14.67 5.25
CA LEU A 354 9.81 14.22 4.76
C LEU A 354 9.76 12.71 4.52
N PHE A 355 10.90 12.09 4.19
CA PHE A 355 11.01 10.67 3.88
C PHE A 355 11.58 9.84 5.03
N ASN A 356 12.17 10.48 6.04
CA ASN A 356 12.76 9.82 7.21
C ASN A 356 11.72 9.44 8.28
N ASN A 357 10.56 8.95 7.84
CA ASN A 357 9.46 8.47 8.66
C ASN A 357 8.93 7.11 8.15
N ILE A 358 9.53 6.56 7.09
CA ILE A 358 9.18 5.26 6.53
C ILE A 358 9.86 4.20 7.42
N PRO A 359 9.11 3.26 8.03
CA PRO A 359 9.67 2.26 8.93
C PRO A 359 10.23 1.06 8.15
N ASP A 360 11.03 1.33 7.13
CA ASP A 360 11.61 0.28 6.30
C ASP A 360 12.68 -0.50 7.05
N LYS A 361 12.52 -1.83 7.09
CA LYS A 361 13.55 -2.71 7.64
C LYS A 361 14.39 -3.26 6.50
N LEU A 362 15.67 -3.49 6.78
CA LEU A 362 16.59 -4.16 5.86
C LEU A 362 15.97 -5.45 5.30
N ALA A 363 16.18 -5.69 4.01
CA ALA A 363 15.74 -6.93 3.39
C ALA A 363 16.50 -8.11 4.03
N SER A 364 15.77 -9.07 4.58
CA SER A 364 16.32 -10.21 5.31
C SER A 364 16.56 -11.39 4.38
N TYR A 365 17.42 -12.34 4.79
CA TYR A 365 17.65 -13.63 4.15
C TYR A 365 16.41 -14.57 4.12
N GLY A 366 15.21 -14.09 4.45
CA GLY A 366 13.96 -14.84 4.40
C GLY A 366 13.40 -15.03 2.98
N ALA A 367 12.31 -15.78 2.85
CA ALA A 367 11.69 -16.09 1.55
C ALA A 367 11.18 -14.85 0.79
N VAL A 368 10.92 -13.74 1.49
CA VAL A 368 10.55 -12.46 0.90
C VAL A 368 11.78 -11.57 0.88
N ARG A 369 12.44 -11.48 -0.28
CA ARG A 369 13.64 -10.68 -0.54
C ARG A 369 13.34 -9.16 -0.69
N MET A 370 12.36 -8.67 0.06
CA MET A 370 11.91 -7.27 0.07
C MET A 370 12.15 -6.69 1.46
N ALA A 371 12.42 -5.39 1.54
CA ALA A 371 12.39 -4.67 2.81
C ALA A 371 10.96 -4.68 3.40
N GLU A 372 10.80 -4.87 4.70
CA GLU A 372 9.50 -4.67 5.36
C GLU A 372 9.16 -3.16 5.41
N PRO A 373 7.89 -2.76 5.60
CA PRO A 373 6.68 -3.59 5.52
C PRO A 373 6.36 -4.00 4.08
N VAL A 374 5.72 -5.17 3.92
CA VAL A 374 5.24 -5.67 2.63
C VAL A 374 3.71 -5.64 2.57
N LEU A 375 3.19 -5.31 1.39
CA LEU A 375 1.75 -5.26 1.12
C LEU A 375 1.32 -6.52 0.35
N LYS A 376 0.31 -7.23 0.85
CA LYS A 376 -0.31 -8.33 0.09
C LYS A 376 -1.25 -7.73 -0.95
N VAL A 377 -0.88 -7.85 -2.22
CA VAL A 377 -1.67 -7.35 -3.35
C VAL A 377 -2.25 -8.55 -4.09
N PRO A 378 -3.56 -8.87 -3.94
CA PRO A 378 -4.19 -9.91 -4.74
C PRO A 378 -4.21 -9.50 -6.22
N SER A 379 -3.97 -10.46 -7.11
CA SER A 379 -4.16 -10.27 -8.55
C SER A 379 -5.62 -9.94 -8.87
N ARG A 380 -5.92 -9.41 -10.06
CA ARG A 380 -7.31 -9.13 -10.47
C ARG A 380 -8.21 -10.37 -10.38
N VAL A 381 -7.68 -11.55 -10.72
CA VAL A 381 -8.40 -12.83 -10.59
C VAL A 381 -8.68 -13.14 -9.11
N GLN A 382 -7.68 -12.98 -8.24
CA GLN A 382 -7.85 -13.19 -6.81
C GLN A 382 -8.84 -12.19 -6.19
N GLN A 383 -8.80 -10.92 -6.61
CA GLN A 383 -9.77 -9.91 -6.17
C GLN A 383 -11.20 -10.31 -6.53
N TRP A 384 -11.42 -10.78 -7.76
CA TRP A 384 -12.72 -11.29 -8.18
C TRP A 384 -13.15 -12.50 -7.35
N GLN A 385 -12.26 -13.48 -7.13
CA GLN A 385 -12.53 -14.64 -6.30
C GLN A 385 -12.88 -14.27 -4.85
N LEU A 386 -12.14 -13.34 -4.25
CA LEU A 386 -12.40 -12.82 -2.91
C LEU A 386 -13.77 -12.15 -2.82
N ALA A 387 -14.16 -11.36 -3.82
CA ALA A 387 -15.48 -10.74 -3.87
C ALA A 387 -16.60 -11.78 -3.95
N GLN A 388 -16.44 -12.83 -4.76
CA GLN A 388 -17.40 -13.93 -4.83
C GLN A 388 -17.51 -14.70 -3.50
N LEU A 389 -16.37 -14.96 -2.84
CA LEU A 389 -16.36 -15.63 -1.55
C LEU A 389 -17.01 -14.78 -0.45
N ALA A 390 -16.78 -13.47 -0.45
CA ALA A 390 -17.41 -12.54 0.50
C ALA A 390 -18.94 -12.54 0.35
N LEU A 391 -19.44 -12.44 -0.89
CA LEU A 391 -20.89 -12.51 -1.16
C LEU A 391 -21.49 -13.85 -0.71
N ARG A 392 -20.80 -14.96 -0.99
CA ARG A 392 -21.26 -16.29 -0.55
C ARG A 392 -21.28 -16.42 0.98
N GLN A 393 -20.27 -15.88 1.65
CA GLN A 393 -20.21 -15.86 3.11
C GLN A 393 -21.38 -15.08 3.71
N GLU A 394 -21.69 -13.90 3.17
CA GLU A 394 -22.82 -13.08 3.59
C GLU A 394 -24.15 -13.85 3.43
N GLN A 395 -24.37 -14.46 2.27
CA GLN A 395 -25.58 -15.26 2.01
C GLN A 395 -25.73 -16.44 2.97
N LEU A 396 -24.65 -17.19 3.20
CA LEU A 396 -24.67 -18.32 4.12
C LEU A 396 -24.88 -17.88 5.58
N SER A 397 -24.29 -16.75 5.97
CA SER A 397 -24.44 -16.18 7.32
C SER A 397 -25.87 -15.73 7.57
N ALA A 398 -26.48 -15.00 6.62
CA ALA A 398 -27.89 -14.61 6.68
C ALA A 398 -28.84 -15.83 6.71
N GLY A 399 -28.51 -16.88 5.94
CA GLY A 399 -29.25 -18.13 5.96
C GLY A 399 -29.17 -18.85 7.31
N LEU A 400 -27.99 -18.88 7.92
CA LEU A 400 -27.78 -19.45 9.25
C LEU A 400 -28.53 -18.66 10.32
N GLU A 401 -28.44 -17.34 10.33
CA GLU A 401 -29.19 -16.49 11.27
C GLU A 401 -30.69 -16.71 11.16
N LYS A 402 -31.22 -16.73 9.93
CA LYS A 402 -32.64 -17.04 9.70
C LYS A 402 -33.00 -18.42 10.25
N ARG A 403 -32.17 -19.44 10.01
CA ARG A 403 -32.41 -20.80 10.54
C ARG A 403 -32.45 -20.79 12.06
N LEU A 404 -31.51 -20.11 12.72
CA LEU A 404 -31.44 -20.02 14.17
C LEU A 404 -32.68 -19.35 14.77
N THR A 405 -33.25 -18.33 14.11
CA THR A 405 -34.47 -17.68 14.61
C THR A 405 -35.72 -18.55 14.58
N THR A 406 -35.81 -19.52 13.66
CA THR A 406 -36.97 -20.41 13.56
C THR A 406 -36.73 -21.78 14.20
N LEU A 407 -35.47 -22.12 14.49
CA LEU A 407 -35.08 -23.44 14.95
C LEU A 407 -35.81 -23.86 16.22
N ASP A 408 -35.85 -23.00 17.25
CA ASP A 408 -36.46 -23.34 18.53
C ASP A 408 -37.97 -23.59 18.39
N GLN A 409 -38.66 -22.76 17.62
CA GLN A 409 -40.11 -22.91 17.37
C GLN A 409 -40.41 -24.18 16.56
N GLU A 410 -39.60 -24.45 15.53
CA GLU A 410 -39.74 -25.66 14.73
C GLU A 410 -39.37 -26.92 15.52
N MET A 411 -38.39 -26.83 16.43
CA MET A 411 -37.99 -27.92 17.32
C MET A 411 -39.12 -28.25 18.29
N VAL A 412 -39.70 -27.24 18.95
CA VAL A 412 -40.88 -27.42 19.83
C VAL A 412 -42.07 -28.00 19.06
N ALA A 413 -42.34 -27.50 17.85
CA ALA A 413 -43.42 -28.02 17.01
C ALA A 413 -43.17 -29.48 16.57
N TRP A 414 -41.92 -29.82 16.27
CA TRP A 414 -41.50 -31.18 15.95
C TRP A 414 -41.62 -32.10 17.17
N GLU A 415 -41.14 -31.69 18.34
CA GLU A 415 -41.23 -32.42 19.61
C GLU A 415 -42.70 -32.71 19.99
N ALA A 416 -43.58 -31.72 19.87
CA ALA A 416 -45.01 -31.88 20.13
C ALA A 416 -45.69 -32.85 19.15
N GLY A 417 -45.11 -33.07 17.96
CA GLY A 417 -45.58 -34.02 16.97
C GLY A 417 -45.06 -35.44 17.18
N LEU A 418 -44.16 -35.68 18.14
CA LEU A 418 -43.62 -37.01 18.40
C LEU A 418 -44.65 -37.89 19.08
N THR A 419 -44.89 -39.07 18.53
CA THR A 419 -45.66 -40.13 19.21
C THR A 419 -44.73 -41.00 20.06
N PRO A 420 -45.24 -41.76 21.04
CA PRO A 420 -44.44 -42.74 21.79
C PRO A 420 -43.71 -43.74 20.88
N ALA A 421 -44.34 -44.13 19.76
CA ALA A 421 -43.72 -44.99 18.77
C ALA A 421 -42.59 -44.29 18.00
N ASP A 422 -42.68 -42.98 17.78
CA ASP A 422 -41.60 -42.19 17.17
C ASP A 422 -40.44 -42.04 18.14
N VAL A 423 -40.71 -41.72 19.41
CA VAL A 423 -39.69 -41.69 20.48
C VAL A 423 -38.99 -43.04 20.62
N GLN A 424 -39.74 -44.15 20.52
CA GLN A 424 -39.15 -45.49 20.54
C GLN A 424 -38.33 -45.79 19.26
N ARG A 425 -38.76 -45.29 18.09
CA ARG A 425 -38.03 -45.42 16.81
C ARG A 425 -36.76 -44.59 16.75
N LEU A 426 -36.76 -43.45 17.43
CA LEU A 426 -35.58 -42.60 17.62
C LEU A 426 -34.47 -43.33 18.40
N GLY A 427 -34.81 -44.44 19.07
CA GLY A 427 -33.88 -45.27 19.83
C GLY A 427 -33.41 -44.58 21.11
N GLY A 428 -32.51 -45.22 21.85
CA GLY A 428 -31.96 -44.64 23.08
C GLY A 428 -31.04 -43.42 22.86
N PHE A 429 -30.78 -42.97 21.63
CA PHE A 429 -29.81 -41.91 21.35
C PHE A 429 -28.43 -42.09 22.03
N GLY A 430 -27.96 -43.33 22.15
CA GLY A 430 -26.73 -43.64 22.89
C GLY A 430 -26.93 -43.81 24.40
N LEU A 431 -28.17 -43.98 24.89
CA LEU A 431 -28.46 -44.36 26.28
C LEU A 431 -27.74 -45.66 26.62
N THR A 432 -26.78 -45.58 27.53
CA THR A 432 -25.93 -46.71 27.92
C THR A 432 -26.43 -47.43 29.17
N ALA A 433 -27.28 -46.77 29.96
CA ALA A 433 -27.87 -47.35 31.16
C ALA A 433 -29.16 -46.64 31.56
N HIS A 434 -30.09 -47.39 32.13
CA HIS A 434 -31.33 -46.86 32.70
C HIS A 434 -31.75 -47.71 33.90
N PHE A 435 -31.53 -47.17 35.10
CA PHE A 435 -31.96 -47.77 36.37
C PHE A 435 -33.24 -47.10 36.82
N ARG A 436 -34.36 -47.83 36.77
CA ARG A 436 -35.68 -47.27 37.15
C ARG A 436 -35.87 -47.16 38.66
N LEU A 437 -35.19 -48.02 39.43
CA LEU A 437 -35.21 -48.06 40.90
C LEU A 437 -36.59 -48.35 41.54
N ASP A 438 -37.60 -48.70 40.74
CA ASP A 438 -38.93 -49.15 41.16
C ASP A 438 -39.06 -50.69 41.15
N GLU A 439 -38.17 -51.39 40.42
CA GLU A 439 -38.13 -52.84 40.25
C GLU A 439 -36.99 -53.48 41.06
N VAL A 440 -36.92 -53.18 42.37
CA VAL A 440 -35.86 -53.71 43.24
C VAL A 440 -36.29 -55.02 43.91
N ALA A 441 -35.58 -56.10 43.62
CA ALA A 441 -35.80 -57.42 44.23
C ALA A 441 -34.46 -58.07 44.63
N ASP A 442 -34.41 -58.76 45.76
CA ASP A 442 -33.20 -59.46 46.26
C ASP A 442 -31.93 -58.58 46.27
N ALA A 443 -32.08 -57.31 46.66
CA ALA A 443 -31.01 -56.30 46.63
C ALA A 443 -30.40 -56.05 45.24
N HIS A 444 -31.17 -56.28 44.17
CA HIS A 444 -30.78 -56.04 42.80
C HIS A 444 -31.77 -55.11 42.09
N THR A 445 -31.26 -54.24 41.22
CA THR A 445 -32.06 -53.41 40.31
C THR A 445 -31.62 -53.66 38.87
N PRO A 446 -32.54 -53.95 37.94
CA PRO A 446 -32.18 -54.14 36.54
C PRO A 446 -31.72 -52.82 35.91
N ASN A 447 -30.81 -52.94 34.94
CA ASN A 447 -30.55 -51.88 33.97
C ASN A 447 -31.42 -52.18 32.74
N ALA A 448 -32.38 -51.31 32.43
CA ALA A 448 -33.34 -51.50 31.35
C ALA A 448 -32.70 -51.45 29.94
N VAL A 449 -31.45 -50.99 29.81
CA VAL A 449 -30.69 -51.02 28.54
C VAL A 449 -29.96 -52.34 28.34
N ASP A 450 -29.36 -52.88 29.40
CA ASP A 450 -28.55 -54.09 29.39
C ASP A 450 -28.75 -54.84 30.71
N ALA A 451 -29.59 -55.88 30.68
CA ALA A 451 -29.97 -56.64 31.87
C ALA A 451 -28.78 -57.33 32.55
N ASP A 452 -27.71 -57.64 31.81
CA ASP A 452 -26.50 -58.25 32.35
C ASP A 452 -25.65 -57.25 33.16
N ARG A 453 -25.96 -55.95 33.04
CA ARG A 453 -25.30 -54.83 33.73
C ARG A 453 -26.20 -54.14 34.76
N GLY A 454 -27.03 -54.92 35.46
CA GLY A 454 -27.83 -54.43 36.58
C GLY A 454 -26.99 -54.00 37.80
N GLY A 455 -27.63 -53.26 38.71
CA GLY A 455 -27.01 -52.69 39.91
C GLY A 455 -27.31 -53.48 41.18
N THR A 456 -26.40 -53.43 42.15
CA THR A 456 -26.59 -54.05 43.47
C THR A 456 -26.93 -52.97 44.49
N VAL A 457 -28.04 -53.13 45.20
CA VAL A 457 -28.44 -52.25 46.30
C VAL A 457 -27.68 -52.65 47.55
N VAL A 458 -26.91 -51.72 48.10
CA VAL A 458 -26.20 -51.88 49.37
C VAL A 458 -26.92 -51.05 50.42
N GLY A 459 -27.19 -51.63 51.59
CA GLY A 459 -27.89 -50.97 52.70
C GLY A 459 -29.39 -51.32 52.81
N PRO A 460 -30.13 -50.67 53.73
CA PRO A 460 -31.56 -50.91 53.90
C PRO A 460 -32.36 -50.59 52.63
N LEU A 461 -33.20 -51.53 52.21
CA LEU A 461 -34.11 -51.39 51.08
C LEU A 461 -35.44 -50.79 51.54
N GLU A 462 -35.73 -49.56 51.12
CA GLU A 462 -37.01 -48.89 51.36
C GLU A 462 -37.45 -48.21 50.06
N LEU A 463 -38.62 -48.62 49.54
CA LEU A 463 -39.25 -47.98 48.39
C LEU A 463 -40.27 -46.95 48.88
N VAL A 464 -40.27 -45.77 48.26
CA VAL A 464 -41.19 -44.66 48.52
C VAL A 464 -41.92 -44.28 47.23
N GLU A 465 -42.94 -43.43 47.34
CA GLU A 465 -43.63 -42.89 46.16
C GLU A 465 -42.69 -42.01 45.31
N GLY A 466 -42.55 -42.36 44.02
CA GLY A 466 -41.69 -41.71 43.04
C GLY A 466 -42.46 -40.85 42.03
N VAL A 467 -41.74 -40.20 41.11
CA VAL A 467 -42.34 -39.40 40.02
C VAL A 467 -43.09 -40.29 39.02
N ALA A 468 -42.57 -41.49 38.77
CA ALA A 468 -43.18 -42.49 37.91
C ALA A 468 -43.04 -43.86 38.56
N GLY A 469 -44.05 -44.26 39.35
CA GLY A 469 -44.03 -45.51 40.12
C GLY A 469 -43.43 -45.32 41.51
N GLN A 470 -42.56 -46.24 41.93
CA GLN A 470 -41.83 -46.14 43.19
C GLN A 470 -40.43 -45.56 42.98
N ALA A 471 -39.77 -45.17 44.06
CA ALA A 471 -38.38 -44.76 44.05
C ALA A 471 -37.64 -45.35 45.25
N LEU A 472 -36.35 -45.60 45.09
CA LEU A 472 -35.50 -46.09 46.17
C LEU A 472 -35.09 -44.97 47.11
N ARG A 473 -35.36 -45.13 48.41
CA ARG A 473 -34.90 -44.20 49.45
C ARG A 473 -33.44 -44.46 49.81
N LEU A 474 -32.59 -43.47 49.60
CA LEU A 474 -31.16 -43.54 49.93
C LEU A 474 -30.88 -42.91 51.31
N ALA A 475 -30.87 -43.73 52.37
CA ALA A 475 -30.74 -43.28 53.76
C ALA A 475 -29.27 -43.24 54.25
N GLY A 476 -28.38 -42.53 53.55
CA GLY A 476 -26.99 -42.27 53.93
C GLY A 476 -26.04 -43.47 53.84
N SER A 477 -26.46 -44.66 54.26
CA SER A 477 -25.75 -45.93 54.06
C SER A 477 -26.31 -46.77 52.92
N THR A 478 -27.37 -46.29 52.26
CA THR A 478 -28.00 -46.98 51.13
C THR A 478 -27.55 -46.38 49.80
N TYR A 479 -27.07 -47.22 48.88
CA TYR A 479 -26.70 -46.81 47.52
C TYR A 479 -26.86 -47.98 46.54
N VAL A 480 -26.85 -47.67 45.23
CA VAL A 480 -26.83 -48.67 44.16
C VAL A 480 -25.44 -48.71 43.55
N ASP A 481 -24.75 -49.84 43.69
CA ASP A 481 -23.50 -50.11 43.00
C ASP A 481 -23.78 -50.54 41.55
N SER A 482 -23.46 -49.64 40.62
CA SER A 482 -23.60 -49.86 39.17
C SER A 482 -22.39 -50.54 38.52
N LYS A 483 -21.39 -50.98 39.29
CA LYS A 483 -20.20 -51.72 38.84
C LYS A 483 -19.38 -50.99 37.78
N GLU A 484 -19.36 -51.47 36.54
CA GLU A 484 -18.63 -50.84 35.41
C GLU A 484 -19.48 -49.82 34.64
N THR A 485 -20.79 -49.78 34.89
CA THR A 485 -21.70 -48.90 34.17
C THR A 485 -21.46 -47.44 34.55
N GLY A 486 -21.39 -46.56 33.53
CA GLY A 486 -21.07 -45.14 33.70
C GLY A 486 -19.58 -44.86 33.94
N LYS A 487 -18.67 -45.78 33.62
CA LYS A 487 -17.23 -45.45 33.58
C LYS A 487 -16.92 -44.72 32.27
N PHE A 488 -16.65 -43.42 32.36
CA PHE A 488 -16.30 -42.56 31.23
C PHE A 488 -14.90 -41.96 31.42
N ASP A 489 -14.17 -41.81 30.31
CA ASP A 489 -12.88 -41.13 30.28
C ASP A 489 -13.06 -39.60 30.14
N SER A 490 -11.99 -38.83 30.42
CA SER A 490 -12.06 -37.36 30.46
C SER A 490 -12.40 -36.71 29.11
N ALA A 491 -12.18 -37.42 28.00
CA ALA A 491 -12.52 -36.98 26.65
C ALA A 491 -13.87 -37.50 26.13
N ASP A 492 -14.51 -38.42 26.87
CA ASP A 492 -15.78 -38.97 26.45
C ASP A 492 -16.89 -37.91 26.54
N ARG A 493 -17.80 -37.97 25.57
CA ARG A 493 -19.01 -37.16 25.54
C ARG A 493 -20.13 -37.95 26.15
N PHE A 494 -20.75 -37.44 27.21
CA PHE A 494 -21.83 -38.15 27.87
C PHE A 494 -22.83 -37.20 28.49
N SER A 495 -23.97 -37.75 28.85
CA SER A 495 -24.99 -37.07 29.63
C SER A 495 -25.46 -37.99 30.75
N LEU A 496 -25.77 -37.39 31.90
CA LEU A 496 -26.32 -38.07 33.06
C LEU A 496 -27.66 -37.43 33.40
N SER A 497 -28.65 -38.21 33.79
CA SER A 497 -29.88 -37.65 34.35
C SER A 497 -30.43 -38.52 35.47
N ALA A 498 -31.04 -37.88 36.46
CA ALA A 498 -31.68 -38.56 37.57
C ALA A 498 -32.86 -37.74 38.10
N TRP A 499 -33.88 -38.46 38.57
CA TRP A 499 -34.89 -37.89 39.47
C TRP A 499 -34.43 -38.06 40.91
N PHE A 500 -34.47 -37.00 41.70
CA PHE A 500 -34.09 -37.04 43.12
C PHE A 500 -35.01 -36.15 43.96
N ARG A 501 -35.15 -36.50 45.25
CA ARG A 501 -35.95 -35.74 46.23
C ARG A 501 -35.14 -35.52 47.50
N PRO A 502 -34.46 -34.37 47.66
CA PRO A 502 -33.61 -34.11 48.81
C PRO A 502 -34.46 -33.83 50.06
N ALA A 503 -34.31 -34.64 51.11
CA ALA A 503 -35.04 -34.46 52.37
C ALA A 503 -34.38 -33.44 53.32
N ALA A 504 -33.10 -33.15 53.13
CA ALA A 504 -32.31 -32.21 53.91
C ALA A 504 -31.25 -31.52 53.04
N ALA A 505 -30.75 -30.37 53.48
CA ALA A 505 -29.67 -29.63 52.83
C ALA A 505 -28.25 -30.20 53.08
N SER A 506 -28.15 -31.32 53.80
CA SER A 506 -26.88 -32.02 54.03
C SER A 506 -26.30 -32.55 52.72
N ALA A 507 -24.98 -32.67 52.64
CA ALA A 507 -24.29 -33.23 51.49
C ALA A 507 -24.78 -34.65 51.16
N GLY A 508 -25.16 -34.90 49.91
CA GLY A 508 -25.56 -36.20 49.42
C GLY A 508 -25.21 -36.39 47.95
N ALA A 509 -24.84 -37.61 47.56
CA ALA A 509 -24.56 -37.95 46.17
C ALA A 509 -25.84 -38.40 45.46
N VAL A 510 -26.17 -37.75 44.35
CA VAL A 510 -27.24 -38.21 43.44
C VAL A 510 -26.67 -39.29 42.52
N LEU A 511 -25.49 -39.05 41.95
CA LEU A 511 -24.72 -40.00 41.16
C LEU A 511 -23.24 -39.83 41.48
N SER A 512 -22.48 -40.92 41.54
CA SER A 512 -21.03 -40.84 41.71
C SER A 512 -20.33 -42.00 41.02
N LYS A 513 -19.19 -41.70 40.38
CA LYS A 513 -18.21 -42.66 39.90
C LYS A 513 -16.82 -42.28 40.38
N MET A 514 -16.72 -41.91 41.66
CA MET A 514 -15.48 -41.56 42.32
C MET A 514 -14.71 -42.78 42.80
N ASP A 515 -13.40 -42.78 42.55
CA ASP A 515 -12.43 -43.66 43.20
C ASP A 515 -11.68 -42.86 44.28
N ASP A 516 -12.25 -42.86 45.48
CA ASP A 516 -11.72 -42.13 46.65
C ASP A 516 -10.29 -42.56 47.01
N ALA A 517 -9.96 -43.84 46.80
CA ALA A 517 -8.62 -44.38 47.07
C ALA A 517 -7.57 -43.86 46.08
N ASN A 518 -8.00 -43.45 44.89
CA ASN A 518 -7.14 -42.94 43.82
C ASN A 518 -7.29 -41.43 43.65
N ALA A 519 -7.07 -40.69 44.74
CA ALA A 519 -7.13 -39.23 44.78
C ALA A 519 -8.46 -38.65 44.28
N PHE A 520 -9.57 -39.33 44.61
CA PHE A 520 -10.93 -38.98 44.19
C PHE A 520 -11.09 -38.92 42.67
N ARG A 521 -10.43 -39.79 41.91
CA ARG A 521 -10.48 -39.77 40.44
C ARG A 521 -11.85 -40.23 39.92
N GLY A 522 -12.41 -39.50 38.95
CA GLY A 522 -13.69 -39.79 38.30
C GLY A 522 -14.58 -38.55 38.16
N TYR A 523 -15.90 -38.74 38.30
CA TYR A 523 -16.86 -37.64 38.40
C TYR A 523 -17.96 -37.92 39.43
N ASP A 524 -18.64 -36.87 39.90
CA ASP A 524 -19.84 -36.98 40.73
C ASP A 524 -20.86 -35.88 40.45
N LEU A 525 -22.08 -36.10 40.94
CA LEU A 525 -23.17 -35.14 40.98
C LEU A 525 -23.73 -35.15 42.40
N LEU A 526 -23.45 -34.08 43.13
CA LEU A 526 -23.77 -33.94 44.55
C LEU A 526 -24.83 -32.87 44.76
N VAL A 527 -25.52 -32.96 45.88
CA VAL A 527 -26.35 -31.88 46.43
C VAL A 527 -25.73 -31.47 47.76
N ILE A 528 -25.23 -30.24 47.84
CA ILE A 528 -24.59 -29.70 49.04
C ILE A 528 -25.21 -28.34 49.34
N ASP A 529 -25.72 -28.16 50.55
CA ASP A 529 -26.44 -26.95 50.96
C ASP A 529 -27.60 -26.60 50.00
N GLY A 530 -28.28 -27.63 49.48
CA GLY A 530 -29.37 -27.49 48.51
C GLY A 530 -28.93 -27.03 47.11
N LYS A 531 -27.63 -26.86 46.85
CA LYS A 531 -27.11 -26.58 45.50
C LYS A 531 -26.65 -27.87 44.84
N VAL A 532 -26.81 -27.95 43.53
CA VAL A 532 -26.28 -29.07 42.75
C VAL A 532 -24.84 -28.74 42.35
N GLU A 533 -23.93 -29.62 42.71
CA GLU A 533 -22.51 -29.50 42.44
C GLU A 533 -22.06 -30.68 41.59
N CYS A 534 -21.11 -30.44 40.69
CA CYS A 534 -20.50 -31.50 39.90
C CYS A 534 -18.99 -31.35 39.92
N HIS A 535 -18.31 -32.43 40.31
CA HIS A 535 -16.85 -32.54 40.28
C HIS A 535 -16.43 -33.48 39.15
N PHE A 536 -15.39 -33.06 38.43
CA PHE A 536 -14.68 -33.88 37.46
C PHE A 536 -13.21 -33.84 37.84
N VAL A 537 -12.66 -35.00 38.16
CA VAL A 537 -11.39 -35.11 38.89
C VAL A 537 -10.49 -36.15 38.24
N HIS A 538 -9.29 -35.75 37.85
CA HIS A 538 -8.21 -36.69 37.54
C HIS A 538 -7.32 -36.91 38.78
N HIS A 539 -7.06 -35.84 39.53
CA HIS A 539 -6.36 -35.85 40.80
C HIS A 539 -6.80 -34.64 41.63
N TRP A 540 -7.46 -34.85 42.76
CA TRP A 540 -7.91 -33.73 43.60
C TRP A 540 -6.76 -33.13 44.44
N PRO A 541 -6.71 -31.79 44.64
CA PRO A 541 -7.52 -30.75 44.01
C PRO A 541 -6.91 -30.18 42.71
N ASP A 542 -5.65 -30.51 42.41
CA ASP A 542 -4.84 -29.78 41.43
C ASP A 542 -5.21 -30.06 39.96
N ASN A 543 -5.85 -31.19 39.68
CA ASN A 543 -6.26 -31.61 38.34
C ASN A 543 -7.73 -32.00 38.34
N ALA A 544 -8.58 -30.99 38.51
CA ALA A 544 -10.01 -31.11 38.60
C ALA A 544 -10.71 -29.81 38.17
N PHE A 545 -11.97 -29.91 37.78
CA PHE A 545 -12.87 -28.77 37.72
C PHE A 545 -14.15 -29.05 38.50
N LYS A 546 -14.73 -27.97 39.02
CA LYS A 546 -15.92 -27.99 39.86
C LYS A 546 -16.87 -26.90 39.41
N VAL A 547 -18.12 -27.29 39.18
CA VAL A 547 -19.23 -26.38 38.87
C VAL A 547 -20.33 -26.51 39.93
N VAL A 548 -20.94 -25.39 40.28
CA VAL A 548 -21.96 -25.30 41.34
C VAL A 548 -23.12 -24.46 40.83
N THR A 549 -24.37 -24.92 40.99
CA THR A 549 -25.53 -24.10 40.66
C THR A 549 -25.60 -22.87 41.56
N ARG A 550 -26.04 -21.74 41.01
CA ARG A 550 -26.28 -20.54 41.82
C ARG A 550 -27.52 -20.69 42.70
N GLU A 551 -28.57 -21.23 42.11
CA GLU A 551 -29.85 -21.47 42.76
C GLU A 551 -29.86 -22.78 43.54
N ARG A 552 -30.73 -22.82 44.55
CA ARG A 552 -30.98 -24.00 45.40
C ARG A 552 -32.21 -24.74 44.90
N VAL A 553 -32.17 -26.06 44.95
CA VAL A 553 -33.35 -26.90 44.76
C VAL A 553 -34.23 -26.90 46.01
N ALA A 554 -35.54 -27.12 45.83
CA ALA A 554 -36.47 -27.20 46.95
C ALA A 554 -36.27 -28.52 47.71
N LEU A 555 -36.47 -28.47 49.03
CA LEU A 555 -36.43 -29.68 49.85
C LEU A 555 -37.78 -30.36 49.85
N ASN A 556 -37.77 -31.69 49.92
CA ASN A 556 -38.96 -32.56 49.92
C ASN A 556 -39.79 -32.51 48.62
N GLU A 557 -39.23 -31.95 47.55
CA GLU A 557 -39.83 -31.93 46.20
C GLU A 557 -38.99 -32.77 45.23
N TRP A 558 -39.66 -33.36 44.25
CA TRP A 558 -38.98 -34.11 43.19
C TRP A 558 -38.39 -33.15 42.17
N HIS A 559 -37.10 -33.30 41.90
CA HIS A 559 -36.39 -32.57 40.88
C HIS A 559 -35.78 -33.52 39.86
N HIS A 560 -35.79 -33.12 38.60
CA HIS A 560 -35.02 -33.77 37.54
C HIS A 560 -33.73 -33.00 37.33
N VAL A 561 -32.60 -33.67 37.52
CA VAL A 561 -31.29 -33.12 37.14
C VAL A 561 -30.80 -33.79 35.88
N ALA A 562 -30.29 -32.98 34.94
CA ALA A 562 -29.53 -33.46 33.81
C ALA A 562 -28.20 -32.71 33.69
N LEU A 563 -27.16 -33.46 33.35
CA LEU A 563 -25.83 -32.95 33.06
C LEU A 563 -25.45 -33.38 31.65
N THR A 564 -24.88 -32.47 30.87
CA THR A 564 -24.25 -32.79 29.58
C THR A 564 -22.77 -32.38 29.63
N TYR A 565 -21.91 -33.19 29.02
CA TYR A 565 -20.47 -32.94 28.94
C TYR A 565 -19.93 -33.26 27.54
N ASP A 566 -19.18 -32.31 26.97
CA ASP A 566 -18.75 -32.34 25.56
C ASP A 566 -17.32 -32.89 25.32
N GLY A 567 -16.63 -33.32 26.38
CA GLY A 567 -15.28 -33.88 26.31
C GLY A 567 -14.14 -32.85 26.25
N THR A 568 -14.41 -31.55 26.45
CA THR A 568 -13.39 -30.48 26.37
C THR A 568 -12.33 -30.52 27.47
N ARG A 569 -12.52 -31.33 28.51
CA ARG A 569 -11.67 -31.45 29.72
C ARG A 569 -11.67 -30.20 30.59
N GLN A 570 -12.70 -29.35 30.47
CA GLN A 570 -12.85 -28.11 31.22
C GLN A 570 -14.32 -27.87 31.59
N ALA A 571 -14.54 -26.99 32.58
CA ALA A 571 -15.89 -26.61 33.03
C ALA A 571 -16.75 -25.99 31.91
N SER A 572 -16.14 -25.37 30.90
CA SER A 572 -16.86 -24.78 29.76
C SER A 572 -17.64 -25.81 28.93
N GLY A 573 -17.23 -27.08 29.00
CA GLY A 573 -17.89 -28.18 28.30
C GLY A 573 -19.05 -28.81 29.04
N LEU A 574 -19.34 -28.36 30.26
CA LEU A 574 -20.36 -28.93 31.13
C LEU A 574 -21.56 -27.98 31.24
N GLN A 575 -22.75 -28.53 31.02
CA GLN A 575 -24.02 -27.82 31.26
C GLN A 575 -24.88 -28.59 32.27
N LEU A 576 -25.52 -27.84 33.17
CA LEU A 576 -26.43 -28.38 34.19
C LEU A 576 -27.85 -27.88 33.94
N PHE A 577 -28.81 -28.80 34.01
CA PHE A 577 -30.23 -28.53 33.87
C PHE A 577 -30.94 -29.03 35.12
N ILE A 578 -31.87 -28.24 35.64
CA ILE A 578 -32.78 -28.61 36.72
C ILE A 578 -34.20 -28.39 36.23
N ASP A 579 -35.03 -29.43 36.32
CA ASP A 579 -36.42 -29.44 35.85
C ASP A 579 -36.55 -28.95 34.39
N GLY A 580 -35.60 -29.37 33.56
CA GLY A 580 -35.49 -29.00 32.15
C GLY A 580 -34.93 -27.60 31.86
N GLN A 581 -34.64 -26.79 32.88
CA GLN A 581 -34.12 -25.42 32.73
C GLN A 581 -32.59 -25.38 32.87
N LEU A 582 -31.91 -24.78 31.89
CA LEU A 582 -30.46 -24.55 31.95
C LEU A 582 -30.10 -23.63 33.12
N GLN A 583 -29.18 -24.08 33.97
CA GLN A 583 -28.80 -23.37 35.18
C GLN A 583 -27.62 -22.44 34.96
N GLN A 584 -27.65 -21.28 35.63
CA GLN A 584 -26.45 -20.50 35.83
C GLN A 584 -25.56 -21.15 36.89
N VAL A 585 -24.29 -21.31 36.56
CA VAL A 585 -23.31 -21.97 37.41
C VAL A 585 -22.19 -21.03 37.83
N GLU A 586 -21.60 -21.31 38.99
CA GLU A 586 -20.33 -20.79 39.46
C GLU A 586 -19.26 -21.85 39.23
N ILE A 587 -18.13 -21.44 38.66
CA ILE A 587 -16.99 -22.32 38.43
C ILE A 587 -16.02 -22.14 39.59
N ALA A 588 -16.08 -23.05 40.57
CA ALA A 588 -15.28 -22.97 41.80
C ALA A 588 -13.83 -23.45 41.60
N ASN A 589 -13.59 -24.33 40.63
CA ASN A 589 -12.26 -24.75 40.19
C ASN A 589 -12.32 -25.08 38.68
N ASN A 590 -11.29 -24.77 37.89
CA ASN A 590 -11.29 -24.99 36.43
C ASN A 590 -9.94 -25.43 35.88
N ASN A 591 -9.28 -26.38 36.54
CA ASN A 591 -8.05 -26.95 36.00
C ASN A 591 -8.41 -27.95 34.90
N ARG A 592 -7.75 -27.80 33.74
CA ARG A 592 -8.00 -28.67 32.59
C ARG A 592 -7.58 -30.10 32.93
N LEU A 593 -8.49 -31.05 32.73
CA LEU A 593 -8.18 -32.45 32.98
C LEU A 593 -7.06 -32.97 32.09
N ALA A 594 -6.17 -33.76 32.68
CA ALA A 594 -5.20 -34.56 31.93
C ALA A 594 -5.91 -35.62 31.07
N GLY A 595 -5.24 -35.97 29.97
CA GLY A 595 -5.79 -36.82 28.94
C GLY A 595 -5.53 -38.30 29.10
#